data_AF-A0A959X204-F1
#
_entry.id   AF-A0A959X204-F1
#
_cell.length_a   1.000
_cell.length_b   1.000
_cell.length_c   1.000
_cell.angle_alpha   90.00
_cell.angle_beta   90.00
_cell.angle_gamma   90.00
#
_symmetry.space_group_name_H-M   'P 1'
#
loop_
_entity.id
_entity.type
_entity.pdbx_description
1 polymer ?
#
loop_
_entity_poly.entity_id
_entity_poly.type
_entity_poly.pdbx_seq_one_letter_code
_entity_poly.pdbx_strand_id
1 'polypeptide(L)'
;MNTMDGVVICSFYTGDDYYRTSADALRSDLDRLGLRSVIEEIEKPDGTDWADICRKKIPFVARVCESHPNDRVFWIDVDCRLLDIPDYVRNSTADLLGFQRGFGSPLTIGYGRRTRFWEPTFLGINSTPGGRAFIAEAARQEASSEAKATDDYFFEEAWRAKADNLTFQILPSPAIVGRGTPDGTVSPFFVFGSSGNVAEFKGKVAQHAAHPVMPRRPTARSLAGVARRQALRGAKIVHGWMPERASGTLRRVADRSGVTHLLTGGAENHSSASNPSAHRSGLSKSMVMAGQRGEPDRVAAIYERLTAAEPPTAPERAAHAAALSFSHYLTSEGPVTASEPARLAWWPRPFPGNFGDWLSPLVVARVGDTAVRYQSLTARTNAPHLVAVGSVGRFIKPESIVVGTGISSLDTATGVPARYVSVRGPLTARAIAAVGGPVVERFGDPGVLVSRLLPVKRGATNGRVAVVRHFTHVGVPLTLPDNVDELSVLVSTPDDIAGLVRRLNEYDYVITSAMHVLIACHSYGIPAGLVTFAGLEAAVHGSGMKYTDYARGVGIADELTPQVVGFNLKNLSLESLVSDVTIRPEVLDDVEDAVREAHSRYVDMVESRTGV
;
A
#
# COMPACT_ATOMS: atom_id res chain seq x y z
N MET A 1 -19.87 22.87 21.18
CA MET A 1 -18.71 22.87 20.27
C MET A 1 -18.77 24.17 19.49
N ASN A 2 -17.75 25.04 19.58
CA ASN A 2 -17.69 26.21 18.70
C ASN A 2 -17.54 25.69 17.26
N THR A 3 -18.56 25.87 16.42
CA THR A 3 -18.46 25.64 14.98
C THR A 3 -17.36 26.53 14.42
N MET A 4 -16.46 25.97 13.62
CA MET A 4 -15.40 26.74 12.99
C MET A 4 -15.98 27.63 11.86
N ASP A 5 -15.78 28.94 11.96
CA ASP A 5 -16.26 29.91 10.99
C ASP A 5 -15.45 29.88 9.68
N GLY A 6 -16.11 30.16 8.54
CA GLY A 6 -15.45 30.40 7.24
C GLY A 6 -15.15 29.17 6.36
N VAL A 7 -15.50 27.96 6.79
CA VAL A 7 -15.36 26.71 6.01
C VAL A 7 -16.66 25.90 6.04
N VAL A 8 -17.03 25.32 4.90
CA VAL A 8 -18.14 24.37 4.74
C VAL A 8 -17.65 23.19 3.90
N ILE A 9 -17.84 21.98 4.40
CA ILE A 9 -17.58 20.74 3.65
C ILE A 9 -18.88 20.27 3.01
N CYS A 10 -18.87 19.90 1.73
CA CYS A 10 -20.05 19.38 1.06
C CYS A 10 -19.78 18.07 0.33
N SER A 11 -20.81 17.24 0.30
CA SER A 11 -20.81 15.93 -0.34
C SER A 11 -22.24 15.47 -0.65
N PHE A 12 -22.39 14.43 -1.45
CA PHE A 12 -23.65 13.71 -1.55
C PHE A 12 -23.41 12.21 -1.64
N TYR A 13 -24.47 11.43 -1.41
CA TYR A 13 -24.48 9.99 -1.58
C TYR A 13 -25.77 9.50 -2.23
N THR A 14 -25.72 8.33 -2.86
CA THR A 14 -26.91 7.59 -3.28
C THR A 14 -27.40 6.68 -2.14
N GLY A 15 -28.67 6.29 -2.16
CA GLY A 15 -29.31 5.55 -1.06
C GLY A 15 -28.78 4.13 -0.79
N ASP A 16 -27.76 3.67 -1.52
CA ASP A 16 -27.12 2.37 -1.33
C ASP A 16 -26.42 2.29 0.05
N ASP A 17 -26.51 1.15 0.75
CA ASP A 17 -25.99 0.97 2.12
C ASP A 17 -24.51 1.36 2.27
N TYR A 18 -23.70 1.08 1.25
CA TYR A 18 -22.28 1.45 1.23
C TYR A 18 -22.08 2.97 1.34
N TYR A 19 -22.79 3.74 0.52
CA TYR A 19 -22.62 5.20 0.53
C TYR A 19 -23.34 5.86 1.70
N ARG A 20 -24.43 5.26 2.21
CA ARG A 20 -25.06 5.69 3.48
C ARG A 20 -24.09 5.54 4.65
N THR A 21 -23.44 4.38 4.77
CA THR A 21 -22.41 4.13 5.79
C THR A 21 -21.24 5.09 5.64
N SER A 22 -20.81 5.35 4.40
CA SER A 22 -19.73 6.30 4.11
C SER A 22 -20.10 7.74 4.48
N ALA A 23 -21.35 8.14 4.23
CA ALA A 23 -21.86 9.46 4.60
C ALA A 23 -21.88 9.65 6.12
N ASP A 24 -22.32 8.64 6.88
CA ASP A 24 -22.33 8.70 8.34
C ASP A 24 -20.89 8.75 8.90
N ALA A 25 -19.97 8.03 8.28
CA ALA A 25 -18.55 8.07 8.63
C ALA A 25 -17.92 9.45 8.36
N LEU A 26 -18.22 10.08 7.22
CA LEU A 26 -17.76 11.42 6.91
C LEU A 26 -18.40 12.46 7.84
N ARG A 27 -19.71 12.37 8.14
CA ARG A 27 -20.37 13.24 9.13
C ARG A 27 -19.68 13.18 10.48
N SER A 28 -19.37 11.97 10.95
CA SER A 28 -18.64 11.74 12.20
C SER A 28 -17.25 12.41 12.21
N ASP A 29 -16.52 12.36 11.09
CA ASP A 29 -15.25 13.08 10.95
C ASP A 29 -15.42 14.60 11.08
N LEU A 30 -16.44 15.15 10.41
CA LEU A 30 -16.69 16.59 10.38
C LEU A 30 -17.18 17.10 11.74
N ASP A 31 -18.06 16.36 12.40
CA ASP A 31 -18.53 16.67 13.76
C ASP A 31 -17.35 16.67 14.74
N ARG A 32 -16.48 15.65 14.69
CA ARG A 32 -15.26 15.57 15.50
C ARG A 32 -14.34 16.78 15.27
N LEU A 33 -14.24 17.28 14.04
CA LEU A 33 -13.43 18.43 13.68
C LEU A 33 -14.13 19.78 13.93
N GLY A 34 -15.42 19.78 14.30
CA GLY A 34 -16.21 21.00 14.49
C GLY A 34 -16.49 21.76 13.19
N LEU A 35 -16.56 21.05 12.06
CA LEU A 35 -16.75 21.61 10.72
C LEU A 35 -18.23 21.59 10.32
N ARG A 36 -18.70 22.70 9.75
CA ARG A 36 -20.03 22.76 9.11
C ARG A 36 -20.04 21.91 7.85
N SER A 37 -21.16 21.21 7.63
CA SER A 37 -21.29 20.32 6.49
C SER A 37 -22.65 20.38 5.80
N VAL A 38 -22.65 20.13 4.49
CA VAL A 38 -23.84 19.89 3.66
C VAL A 38 -23.68 18.53 2.98
N ILE A 39 -24.26 17.49 3.58
CA ILE A 39 -24.20 16.11 3.09
C ILE A 39 -25.61 15.61 2.83
N GLU A 40 -25.98 15.49 1.56
CA GLU A 40 -27.34 15.17 1.12
C GLU A 40 -27.40 13.78 0.46
N GLU A 41 -28.51 13.07 0.70
CA GLU A 41 -28.87 11.91 -0.09
C GLU A 41 -29.49 12.39 -1.41
N ILE A 42 -29.02 11.83 -2.53
CA ILE A 42 -29.58 12.12 -3.86
C ILE A 42 -30.25 10.88 -4.43
N GLU A 43 -31.36 11.11 -5.13
CA GLU A 43 -32.03 10.04 -5.86
C GLU A 43 -31.17 9.57 -7.04
N LYS A 44 -31.18 8.25 -7.23
CA LYS A 44 -30.58 7.55 -8.36
C LYS A 44 -31.72 6.96 -9.20
N PRO A 45 -32.22 7.68 -10.21
CA PRO A 45 -33.29 7.19 -11.07
C PRO A 45 -32.87 5.92 -11.83
N ASP A 46 -33.84 5.07 -12.14
CA ASP A 46 -33.62 3.88 -12.95
C ASP A 46 -32.98 4.23 -14.30
N GLY A 47 -31.92 3.51 -14.66
CA GLY A 47 -31.16 3.74 -15.89
C GLY A 47 -30.05 4.80 -15.79
N THR A 48 -29.88 5.47 -14.65
CA THR A 48 -28.70 6.32 -14.42
C THR A 48 -27.47 5.49 -14.06
N ASP A 49 -26.35 5.78 -14.72
CA ASP A 49 -25.09 5.13 -14.44
C ASP A 49 -24.15 5.99 -13.56
N TRP A 50 -22.97 5.45 -13.26
CA TRP A 50 -21.99 6.11 -12.40
C TRP A 50 -21.57 7.48 -12.92
N ALA A 51 -21.49 7.68 -14.24
CA ALA A 51 -21.10 8.96 -14.82
C ALA A 51 -22.18 10.02 -14.61
N ASP A 52 -23.45 9.63 -14.74
CA ASP A 52 -24.60 10.52 -14.50
C ASP A 52 -24.64 10.98 -13.04
N ILE A 53 -24.34 10.07 -12.11
CA ILE A 53 -24.23 10.40 -10.68
C ILE A 53 -23.05 11.33 -10.41
N CYS A 54 -21.86 11.03 -10.96
CA CYS A 54 -20.70 11.90 -10.79
C CYS A 54 -20.95 13.32 -11.30
N ARG A 55 -21.60 13.44 -12.47
CA ARG A 55 -21.93 14.74 -13.08
C ARG A 55 -22.75 15.65 -12.17
N LYS A 56 -23.65 15.11 -11.34
CA LYS A 56 -24.47 15.88 -10.38
C LYS A 56 -23.64 16.69 -9.37
N LYS A 57 -22.35 16.38 -9.21
CA LYS A 57 -21.40 17.14 -8.37
C LYS A 57 -21.31 18.61 -8.75
N ILE A 58 -21.34 18.92 -10.04
CA ILE A 58 -21.15 20.29 -10.52
C ILE A 58 -22.28 21.22 -10.05
N PRO A 59 -23.56 20.97 -10.38
CA PRO A 59 -24.66 21.83 -9.92
C PRO A 59 -24.83 21.78 -8.40
N PHE A 60 -24.51 20.65 -7.74
CA PHE A 60 -24.54 20.55 -6.29
C PHE A 60 -23.54 21.50 -5.63
N VAL A 61 -22.27 21.45 -6.02
CA VAL A 61 -21.22 22.32 -5.46
C VAL A 61 -21.52 23.80 -5.75
N ALA A 62 -22.03 24.11 -6.95
CA ALA A 62 -22.48 25.46 -7.30
C ALA A 62 -23.56 25.98 -6.35
N ARG A 63 -24.61 25.20 -6.11
CA ARG A 63 -25.69 25.55 -5.17
C ARG A 63 -25.17 25.77 -3.75
N VAL A 64 -24.26 24.92 -3.27
CA VAL A 64 -23.66 25.08 -1.94
C VAL A 64 -22.84 26.37 -1.86
N CYS A 65 -22.08 26.71 -2.91
CA CYS A 65 -21.34 27.96 -3.01
C CYS A 65 -22.27 29.19 -2.98
N GLU A 66 -23.39 29.15 -3.68
CA GLU A 66 -24.41 30.20 -3.68
C GLU A 66 -25.06 30.38 -2.30
N SER A 67 -25.34 29.27 -1.62
CA SER A 67 -25.96 29.28 -0.29
C SER A 67 -25.00 29.71 0.83
N HIS A 68 -23.69 29.70 0.57
CA HIS A 68 -22.64 30.05 1.53
C HIS A 68 -21.67 31.08 0.94
N PRO A 69 -22.15 32.30 0.61
CA PRO A 69 -21.39 33.25 -0.20
C PRO A 69 -20.04 33.64 0.41
N ASN A 70 -19.96 33.70 1.75
CA ASN A 70 -18.77 34.13 2.49
C ASN A 70 -17.83 32.97 2.87
N ASP A 71 -18.26 31.72 2.72
CA ASP A 71 -17.50 30.56 3.19
C ASP A 71 -16.70 29.90 2.07
N ARG A 72 -15.54 29.34 2.42
CA ARG A 72 -14.84 28.39 1.54
C ARG A 72 -15.60 27.08 1.52
N VAL A 73 -15.90 26.60 0.31
CA VAL A 73 -16.63 25.35 0.11
C VAL A 73 -15.66 24.29 -0.36
N PHE A 74 -15.60 23.17 0.35
CA PHE A 74 -14.79 22.02 -0.02
C PHE A 74 -15.70 20.87 -0.44
N TRP A 75 -15.56 20.42 -1.68
CA TRP A 75 -16.08 19.13 -2.08
C TRP A 75 -15.18 18.02 -1.54
N ILE A 76 -15.78 17.00 -0.93
CA ILE A 76 -15.14 15.74 -0.59
C ILE A 76 -16.03 14.59 -1.08
N ASP A 77 -15.48 13.64 -1.84
CA ASP A 77 -16.24 12.43 -2.21
C ASP A 77 -16.65 11.69 -0.93
N VAL A 78 -17.89 11.20 -0.87
CA VAL A 78 -18.49 10.71 0.39
C VAL A 78 -17.78 9.50 1.00
N ASP A 79 -17.05 8.74 0.19
CA ASP A 79 -16.25 7.57 0.61
C ASP A 79 -14.81 7.93 1.01
N CYS A 80 -14.45 9.21 1.03
CA CYS A 80 -13.21 9.72 1.57
C CYS A 80 -13.34 10.06 3.07
N ARG A 81 -12.21 10.12 3.79
CA ARG A 81 -12.18 10.50 5.21
C ARG A 81 -11.37 11.77 5.44
N LEU A 82 -11.79 12.56 6.43
CA LEU A 82 -11.10 13.78 6.83
C LEU A 82 -10.58 13.63 8.26
N LEU A 83 -9.26 13.50 8.39
CA LEU A 83 -8.61 13.27 9.68
C LEU A 83 -8.37 14.57 10.43
N ASP A 84 -8.02 15.61 9.68
CA ASP A 84 -7.75 16.98 10.15
C ASP A 84 -8.01 17.99 9.00
N ILE A 85 -8.02 19.29 9.30
CA ILE A 85 -7.95 20.36 8.30
C ILE A 85 -6.84 21.36 8.68
N PRO A 86 -5.61 21.13 8.17
CA PRO A 86 -4.45 21.94 8.53
C PRO A 86 -4.62 23.42 8.17
N ASP A 87 -3.92 24.32 8.86
CA ASP A 87 -4.03 25.77 8.64
C ASP A 87 -3.73 26.19 7.19
N TYR A 88 -2.79 25.53 6.51
CA TYR A 88 -2.48 25.83 5.11
C TYR A 88 -3.59 25.40 4.12
N VAL A 89 -4.51 24.52 4.55
CA VAL A 89 -5.71 24.15 3.81
C VAL A 89 -6.84 25.07 4.21
N ARG A 90 -7.05 25.19 5.52
CA ARG A 90 -8.10 25.98 6.13
C ARG A 90 -8.00 27.43 5.74
N ASN A 91 -6.83 28.05 5.83
CA ASN A 91 -6.59 29.48 5.68
C ASN A 91 -6.01 29.87 4.32
N SER A 92 -6.11 28.97 3.33
CA SER A 92 -5.65 29.28 1.97
C SER A 92 -6.34 30.52 1.41
N THR A 93 -5.54 31.39 0.78
CA THR A 93 -6.00 32.58 0.05
C THR A 93 -6.23 32.31 -1.43
N ALA A 94 -5.91 31.10 -1.91
CA ALA A 94 -6.07 30.75 -3.32
C ALA A 94 -7.55 30.67 -3.71
N ASP A 95 -7.88 30.98 -4.96
CA ASP A 95 -9.24 30.83 -5.51
C ASP A 95 -9.67 29.36 -5.50
N LEU A 96 -8.74 28.48 -5.84
CA LEU A 96 -8.91 27.03 -5.85
C LEU A 96 -7.80 26.32 -5.08
N LEU A 97 -8.12 25.23 -4.39
CA LEU A 97 -7.12 24.32 -3.87
C LEU A 97 -7.53 22.86 -3.96
N GLY A 98 -6.56 21.97 -4.05
CA GLY A 98 -6.84 20.54 -4.18
C GLY A 98 -5.62 19.74 -4.57
N PHE A 99 -5.82 18.45 -4.83
CA PHE A 99 -4.75 17.58 -5.29
C PHE A 99 -4.61 17.63 -6.82
N GLN A 100 -3.38 17.44 -7.29
CA GLN A 100 -3.15 17.17 -8.71
C GLN A 100 -3.73 15.79 -9.09
N ARG A 101 -4.27 15.67 -10.30
CA ARG A 101 -4.76 14.40 -10.87
C ARG A 101 -3.81 13.22 -10.66
N GLY A 102 -4.33 12.18 -10.01
CA GLY A 102 -3.63 10.95 -9.65
C GLY A 102 -2.72 11.08 -8.43
N PHE A 103 -2.82 12.20 -7.71
CA PHE A 103 -2.03 12.52 -6.51
C PHE A 103 -0.52 12.44 -6.76
N GLY A 104 -0.09 13.00 -7.90
CA GLY A 104 1.30 12.98 -8.35
C GLY A 104 2.19 14.02 -7.67
N SER A 105 3.49 13.93 -7.93
CA SER A 105 4.46 14.96 -7.51
C SER A 105 4.20 16.28 -8.25
N PRO A 106 4.38 17.45 -7.61
CA PRO A 106 4.33 18.76 -8.27
C PRO A 106 5.25 18.88 -9.50
N LEU A 107 6.35 18.11 -9.56
CA LEU A 107 7.23 18.05 -10.75
C LEU A 107 6.55 17.43 -11.99
N THR A 108 5.39 16.82 -11.80
CA THR A 108 4.57 16.23 -12.85
C THR A 108 3.30 17.01 -13.12
N ILE A 109 3.17 18.21 -12.54
CA ILE A 109 2.02 19.10 -12.70
C ILE A 109 1.86 19.55 -14.16
N GLY A 110 0.61 19.80 -14.55
CA GLY A 110 0.26 20.29 -15.87
C GLY A 110 0.07 19.21 -16.95
N TYR A 111 -0.15 19.67 -18.18
CA TYR A 111 -0.69 18.84 -19.27
C TYR A 111 0.33 17.97 -20.01
N GLY A 112 1.62 18.08 -19.67
CA GLY A 112 2.66 17.26 -20.27
C GLY A 112 2.59 15.77 -19.89
N ARG A 113 1.88 15.43 -18.81
CA ARG A 113 1.75 14.05 -18.30
C ARG A 113 0.32 13.60 -18.02
N ARG A 114 -0.60 14.54 -17.80
CA ARG A 114 -2.02 14.28 -17.50
C ARG A 114 -2.89 15.07 -18.47
N THR A 115 -4.08 14.56 -18.76
CA THR A 115 -5.07 15.28 -19.57
C THR A 115 -5.94 16.21 -18.72
N ARG A 116 -5.93 16.00 -17.40
CA ARG A 116 -6.67 16.76 -16.39
C ARG A 116 -5.74 17.24 -15.29
N PHE A 117 -6.02 18.41 -14.76
CA PHE A 117 -5.20 19.08 -13.75
C PHE A 117 -5.57 18.64 -12.33
N TRP A 118 -6.85 18.74 -11.99
CA TRP A 118 -7.38 18.49 -10.64
C TRP A 118 -7.78 17.03 -10.42
N GLU A 119 -7.55 16.53 -9.21
CA GLU A 119 -8.22 15.33 -8.72
C GLU A 119 -9.59 15.72 -8.12
N PRO A 120 -10.71 15.21 -8.66
CA PRO A 120 -12.07 15.66 -8.30
C PRO A 120 -12.57 15.21 -6.92
N THR A 121 -11.73 14.60 -6.10
CA THR A 121 -12.13 13.90 -4.86
C THR A 121 -12.00 14.81 -3.64
N PHE A 122 -11.18 15.85 -3.76
CA PHE A 122 -11.01 16.92 -2.78
C PHE A 122 -10.70 18.22 -3.54
N LEU A 123 -11.65 19.15 -3.55
CA LEU A 123 -11.53 20.44 -4.23
C LEU A 123 -12.13 21.55 -3.35
N GLY A 124 -11.27 22.47 -2.92
CA GLY A 124 -11.65 23.70 -2.23
C GLY A 124 -11.88 24.83 -3.22
N ILE A 125 -13.02 25.51 -3.07
CA ILE A 125 -13.46 26.65 -3.86
C ILE A 125 -13.67 27.82 -2.90
N ASN A 126 -12.90 28.88 -3.10
CA ASN A 126 -12.92 30.02 -2.20
C ASN A 126 -14.13 30.94 -2.45
N SER A 127 -14.46 31.75 -1.46
CA SER A 127 -15.48 32.80 -1.57
C SER A 127 -15.02 34.02 -2.37
N THR A 128 -13.81 33.96 -2.96
CA THR A 128 -13.27 34.98 -3.85
C THR A 128 -14.06 35.06 -5.17
N PRO A 129 -14.06 36.22 -5.85
CA PRO A 129 -14.67 36.35 -7.16
C PRO A 129 -14.15 35.32 -8.18
N GLY A 130 -12.86 34.97 -8.13
CA GLY A 130 -12.26 33.96 -9.00
C GLY A 130 -12.81 32.55 -8.73
N GLY A 131 -12.82 32.11 -7.47
CA GLY A 131 -13.35 30.79 -7.08
C GLY A 131 -14.83 30.63 -7.45
N ARG A 132 -15.63 31.67 -7.20
CA ARG A 132 -17.05 31.70 -7.57
C ARG A 132 -17.26 31.72 -9.09
N ALA A 133 -16.46 32.48 -9.84
CA ALA A 133 -16.51 32.49 -11.30
C ALA A 133 -16.13 31.13 -11.91
N PHE A 134 -15.21 30.38 -11.29
CA PHE A 134 -14.86 29.03 -11.72
C PHE A 134 -16.03 28.06 -11.59
N ILE A 135 -16.67 27.98 -10.43
CA ILE A 135 -17.76 27.02 -10.23
C ILE A 135 -19.01 27.39 -11.03
N ALA A 136 -19.30 28.69 -11.16
CA ALA A 136 -20.39 29.17 -12.02
C ALA A 136 -20.14 28.80 -13.49
N GLU A 137 -18.90 28.90 -13.95
CA GLU A 137 -18.52 28.48 -15.30
C GLU A 137 -18.65 26.97 -15.49
N ALA A 138 -18.22 26.15 -14.53
CA ALA A 138 -18.39 24.70 -14.57
C ALA A 138 -19.89 24.32 -14.66
N ALA A 139 -20.73 24.94 -13.84
CA ALA A 139 -22.18 24.71 -13.85
C ALA A 139 -22.84 25.16 -15.16
N ARG A 140 -22.44 26.31 -15.71
CA ARG A 140 -22.92 26.79 -17.01
C ARG A 140 -22.56 25.82 -18.13
N GLN A 141 -21.31 25.35 -18.16
CA GLN A 141 -20.84 24.39 -19.16
C GLN A 141 -21.54 23.04 -19.01
N GLU A 142 -21.72 22.54 -17.78
CA GLU A 142 -22.45 21.31 -17.50
C GLU A 142 -23.91 21.39 -17.95
N ALA A 143 -24.63 22.46 -17.58
CA ALA A 143 -26.03 22.64 -17.95
C ALA A 143 -26.26 22.76 -19.46
N SER A 144 -25.29 23.31 -20.19
CA SER A 144 -25.37 23.48 -21.65
C SER A 144 -24.84 22.29 -22.47
N SER A 145 -24.27 21.27 -21.82
CA SER A 145 -23.58 20.18 -22.51
C SER A 145 -24.45 18.95 -22.71
N GLU A 146 -24.59 18.51 -23.95
CA GLU A 146 -25.20 17.22 -24.30
C GLU A 146 -24.21 16.04 -24.16
N ALA A 147 -22.93 16.32 -23.87
CA ALA A 147 -21.91 15.29 -23.81
C ALA A 147 -22.08 14.40 -22.56
N LYS A 148 -21.96 13.08 -22.73
CA LYS A 148 -21.87 12.15 -21.60
C LYS A 148 -20.50 12.29 -20.94
N ALA A 149 -20.43 13.02 -19.82
CA ALA A 149 -19.18 13.34 -19.14
C ALA A 149 -19.36 13.34 -17.62
N THR A 150 -18.26 13.08 -16.90
CA THR A 150 -18.17 13.15 -15.45
C THR A 150 -17.84 14.56 -14.97
N ASP A 151 -17.99 14.82 -13.68
CA ASP A 151 -17.62 16.08 -13.01
C ASP A 151 -16.21 16.57 -13.33
N ASP A 152 -15.22 15.68 -13.34
CA ASP A 152 -13.83 16.05 -13.60
C ASP A 152 -13.58 16.52 -15.03
N TYR A 153 -14.51 16.28 -15.96
CA TYR A 153 -14.50 16.92 -17.28
C TYR A 153 -14.91 18.39 -17.19
N PHE A 154 -16.00 18.71 -16.51
CA PHE A 154 -16.53 20.07 -16.41
C PHE A 154 -15.66 20.96 -15.52
N PHE A 155 -15.10 20.43 -14.43
CA PHE A 155 -14.08 21.16 -13.67
C PHE A 155 -12.84 21.47 -14.51
N GLU A 156 -12.44 20.55 -15.38
CA GLU A 156 -11.30 20.76 -16.27
C GLU A 156 -11.60 21.81 -17.36
N GLU A 157 -12.80 21.81 -17.94
CA GLU A 157 -13.21 22.82 -18.93
C GLU A 157 -13.32 24.22 -18.30
N ALA A 158 -13.89 24.33 -17.10
CA ALA A 158 -13.93 25.58 -16.36
C ALA A 158 -12.52 26.07 -15.97
N TRP A 159 -11.64 25.13 -15.59
CA TRP A 159 -10.25 25.42 -15.30
C TRP A 159 -9.55 25.96 -16.55
N ARG A 160 -9.69 25.30 -17.70
CA ARG A 160 -9.12 25.78 -18.98
C ARG A 160 -9.65 27.15 -19.40
N ALA A 161 -10.91 27.45 -19.10
CA ALA A 161 -11.54 28.71 -19.45
C ALA A 161 -11.13 29.88 -18.54
N LYS A 162 -10.70 29.60 -17.29
CA LYS A 162 -10.50 30.64 -16.26
C LYS A 162 -9.08 30.70 -15.69
N ALA A 163 -8.25 29.67 -15.88
CA ALA A 163 -6.97 29.48 -15.20
C ALA A 163 -6.03 30.70 -15.28
N ASP A 164 -6.02 31.43 -16.39
CA ASP A 164 -5.17 32.62 -16.57
C ASP A 164 -5.43 33.73 -15.53
N ASN A 165 -6.59 33.71 -14.87
CA ASN A 165 -7.00 34.68 -13.87
C ASN A 165 -7.30 34.06 -12.49
N LEU A 166 -6.88 32.81 -12.24
CA LEU A 166 -7.10 32.11 -10.98
C LEU A 166 -5.78 31.88 -10.24
N THR A 167 -5.76 32.23 -8.96
CA THR A 167 -4.78 31.74 -8.02
C THR A 167 -5.15 30.32 -7.59
N PHE A 168 -4.16 29.44 -7.42
CA PHE A 168 -4.42 28.07 -7.01
C PHE A 168 -3.34 27.52 -6.08
N GLN A 169 -3.73 26.58 -5.22
CA GLN A 169 -2.83 25.85 -4.33
C GLN A 169 -2.91 24.35 -4.58
N ILE A 170 -1.76 23.72 -4.82
CA ILE A 170 -1.66 22.26 -4.90
C ILE A 170 -1.32 21.67 -3.55
N LEU A 171 -2.15 20.73 -3.11
CA LEU A 171 -1.88 19.94 -1.92
C LEU A 171 -0.84 18.85 -2.24
N PRO A 172 0.17 18.68 -1.38
CA PRO A 172 1.24 17.73 -1.62
C PRO A 172 0.76 16.29 -1.36
N SER A 173 1.25 15.32 -2.14
CA SER A 173 0.83 13.91 -2.00
C SER A 173 1.02 13.28 -0.61
N PRO A 174 2.02 13.66 0.22
CA PRO A 174 2.13 13.19 1.61
C PRO A 174 0.98 13.63 2.53
N ALA A 175 0.15 14.59 2.12
CA ALA A 175 -1.05 14.96 2.87
C ALA A 175 -2.16 13.88 2.84
N ILE A 176 -1.93 12.79 2.11
CA ILE A 176 -2.87 11.68 1.94
C ILE A 176 -2.31 10.44 2.64
N VAL A 177 -3.13 9.77 3.45
CA VAL A 177 -2.74 8.53 4.13
C VAL A 177 -2.31 7.48 3.10
N GLY A 178 -1.15 6.87 3.35
CA GLY A 178 -0.58 5.83 2.49
C GLY A 178 0.06 6.34 1.19
N ARG A 179 0.14 7.66 0.96
CA ARG A 179 0.87 8.25 -0.17
C ARG A 179 2.03 9.15 0.29
N GLY A 180 3.10 9.19 -0.50
CA GLY A 180 4.32 9.92 -0.17
C GLY A 180 5.19 9.22 0.89
N THR A 181 6.33 9.81 1.22
CA THR A 181 7.14 9.41 2.38
C THR A 181 6.96 10.47 3.47
N PRO A 182 6.56 10.10 4.70
CA PRO A 182 6.55 11.02 5.83
C PRO A 182 7.99 11.46 6.10
N ASP A 183 8.33 12.69 5.76
CA ASP A 183 9.57 13.34 6.20
C ASP A 183 9.33 14.26 7.42
N GLY A 184 8.09 14.27 7.92
CA GLY A 184 7.65 15.07 9.06
C GLY A 184 7.21 16.50 8.71
N THR A 185 7.36 16.95 7.45
CA THR A 185 7.00 18.32 7.06
C THR A 185 5.51 18.53 6.83
N VAL A 186 4.82 17.49 6.36
CA VAL A 186 3.38 17.51 6.07
C VAL A 186 2.72 16.36 6.79
N SER A 187 1.80 16.68 7.71
CA SER A 187 0.96 15.67 8.34
C SER A 187 -0.19 15.28 7.39
N PRO A 188 -0.39 13.98 7.14
CA PRO A 188 -1.53 13.50 6.37
C PRO A 188 -2.84 13.80 7.09
N PHE A 189 -3.78 14.36 6.34
CA PHE A 189 -5.10 14.77 6.84
C PHE A 189 -6.25 14.19 6.02
N PHE A 190 -5.97 13.64 4.83
CA PHE A 190 -6.98 13.13 3.90
C PHE A 190 -6.81 11.63 3.65
N VAL A 191 -7.91 10.88 3.60
CA VAL A 191 -7.93 9.48 3.18
C VAL A 191 -8.76 9.37 1.91
N PHE A 192 -8.15 8.81 0.87
CA PHE A 192 -8.84 8.59 -0.41
C PHE A 192 -9.68 7.31 -0.37
N GLY A 193 -10.95 7.42 -0.80
CA GLY A 193 -11.90 6.30 -0.90
C GLY A 193 -11.60 5.31 -2.03
N SER A 194 -12.28 4.16 -2.00
CA SER A 194 -12.03 3.02 -2.88
C SER A 194 -13.11 2.77 -3.94
N SER A 195 -14.15 3.61 -4.04
CA SER A 195 -15.35 3.34 -4.89
C SER A 195 -15.21 3.65 -6.39
N GLY A 196 -14.05 4.14 -6.86
CA GLY A 196 -13.91 4.64 -8.22
C GLY A 196 -14.02 3.58 -9.32
N ASN A 197 -15.17 3.51 -10.03
CA ASN A 197 -15.37 2.71 -11.26
C ASN A 197 -14.68 3.30 -12.52
N VAL A 198 -13.67 4.14 -12.33
CA VAL A 198 -12.98 4.92 -13.39
C VAL A 198 -12.46 4.04 -14.53
N ALA A 199 -12.04 2.81 -14.23
CA ALA A 199 -11.51 1.89 -15.23
C ALA A 199 -12.59 1.35 -16.21
N GLU A 200 -13.83 1.20 -15.75
CA GLU A 200 -14.95 0.62 -16.51
C GLU A 200 -15.60 1.61 -17.48
N PHE A 201 -15.60 2.90 -17.11
CA PHE A 201 -16.23 3.98 -17.90
C PHE A 201 -15.23 4.73 -18.79
N LYS A 202 -13.94 4.40 -18.70
CA LYS A 202 -12.90 5.02 -19.53
C LYS A 202 -13.10 4.66 -21.01
N GLY A 203 -13.55 5.63 -21.81
CA GLY A 203 -13.89 5.47 -23.23
C GLY A 203 -15.39 5.36 -23.51
N LYS A 204 -16.24 5.28 -22.47
CA LYS A 204 -17.71 5.38 -22.56
C LYS A 204 -18.23 6.80 -22.27
N VAL A 205 -17.36 7.66 -21.75
CA VAL A 205 -17.63 9.07 -21.41
C VAL A 205 -16.58 9.98 -22.04
N ALA A 206 -16.94 11.22 -22.33
CA ALA A 206 -16.08 12.21 -22.97
C ALA A 206 -14.75 12.38 -22.21
N GLN A 207 -13.67 12.51 -22.97
CA GLN A 207 -12.30 12.66 -22.45
C GLN A 207 -11.59 13.78 -23.17
N HIS A 208 -10.73 14.51 -22.45
CA HIS A 208 -9.79 15.45 -23.05
C HIS A 208 -8.70 14.70 -23.83
N ALA A 209 -8.44 15.14 -25.05
CA ALA A 209 -7.29 14.66 -25.83
C ALA A 209 -5.98 15.05 -25.14
N ALA A 210 -4.95 14.21 -25.27
CA ALA A 210 -3.62 14.56 -24.78
C ALA A 210 -3.07 15.73 -25.60
N HIS A 211 -2.48 16.72 -24.92
CA HIS A 211 -1.80 17.83 -25.60
C HIS A 211 -0.69 17.28 -26.51
N PRO A 212 -0.57 17.76 -27.76
CA PRO A 212 0.56 17.43 -28.62
C PRO A 212 1.82 18.04 -27.99
N VAL A 213 2.64 17.19 -27.37
CA VAL A 213 3.96 17.57 -26.90
C VAL A 213 4.85 17.78 -28.13
N MET A 214 5.49 18.94 -28.27
CA MET A 214 6.51 19.16 -29.31
C MET A 214 7.53 18.01 -29.30
N PRO A 215 7.82 17.38 -30.45
CA PRO A 215 8.67 16.20 -30.48
C PRO A 215 10.12 16.58 -30.18
N ARG A 216 10.62 16.22 -28.99
CA ARG A 216 12.07 16.10 -28.78
C ARG A 216 12.53 14.88 -29.58
N ARG A 217 13.57 15.06 -30.41
CA ARG A 217 14.17 14.01 -31.25
C ARG A 217 14.35 12.70 -30.45
N PRO A 218 13.82 11.56 -30.94
CA PRO A 218 13.91 10.31 -30.23
C PRO A 218 15.34 9.77 -30.26
N THR A 219 15.90 9.50 -29.08
CA THR A 219 17.07 8.62 -28.96
C THR A 219 16.61 7.16 -29.08
N ALA A 220 17.49 6.24 -29.49
CA ALA A 220 17.18 4.81 -29.67
C ALA A 220 16.52 4.15 -28.43
N ARG A 221 16.80 4.69 -27.24
CA ARG A 221 16.19 4.26 -25.96
C ARG A 221 14.69 4.57 -25.85
N SER A 222 14.18 5.53 -26.63
CA SER A 222 12.77 5.96 -26.60
C SER A 222 11.84 5.05 -27.41
N LEU A 223 12.32 4.41 -28.48
CA LEU A 223 11.53 3.50 -29.32
C LEU A 223 11.12 2.23 -28.56
N ALA A 224 12.03 1.66 -27.76
CA ALA A 224 11.72 0.55 -26.85
C ALA A 224 10.66 0.95 -25.79
N GLY A 225 10.69 2.21 -25.33
CA GLY A 225 9.70 2.76 -24.40
C GLY A 225 8.33 3.06 -25.03
N VAL A 226 8.27 3.26 -26.35
CA VAL A 226 7.01 3.43 -27.11
C VAL A 226 6.37 2.06 -27.37
N ALA A 227 7.15 1.07 -27.81
CA ALA A 227 6.69 -0.31 -27.96
C ALA A 227 6.16 -0.89 -26.63
N ARG A 228 6.88 -0.63 -25.52
CA ARG A 228 6.44 -1.01 -24.17
C ARG A 228 5.12 -0.34 -23.76
N ARG A 229 4.91 0.93 -24.12
CA ARG A 229 3.65 1.65 -23.83
C ARG A 229 2.47 1.17 -24.67
N GLN A 230 2.70 0.79 -25.91
CA GLN A 230 1.67 0.22 -26.79
C GLN A 230 1.25 -1.18 -26.30
N ALA A 231 2.20 -2.03 -25.91
CA ALA A 231 1.91 -3.33 -25.29
C ALA A 231 1.09 -3.20 -23.98
N LEU A 232 1.42 -2.21 -23.13
CA LEU A 232 0.68 -1.94 -21.89
C LEU A 232 -0.72 -1.36 -22.12
N ARG A 233 -0.96 -0.66 -23.25
CA ARG A 233 -2.30 -0.21 -23.65
C ARG A 233 -3.16 -1.37 -24.14
N GLY A 234 -2.61 -2.29 -24.93
CA GLY A 234 -3.30 -3.51 -25.35
C GLY A 234 -3.74 -4.36 -24.16
N ALA A 235 -2.86 -4.54 -23.17
CA ALA A 235 -3.17 -5.29 -21.95
C ALA A 235 -4.29 -4.66 -21.08
N LYS A 236 -4.42 -3.32 -21.09
CA LYS A 236 -5.47 -2.61 -20.34
C LYS A 236 -6.85 -2.69 -20.99
N ILE A 237 -6.90 -2.73 -22.33
CA ILE A 237 -8.17 -2.81 -23.08
C ILE A 237 -8.85 -4.17 -22.83
N VAL A 238 -8.08 -5.25 -22.78
CA VAL A 238 -8.58 -6.61 -22.50
C VAL A 238 -9.14 -6.74 -21.08
N HIS A 239 -8.65 -5.95 -20.14
CA HIS A 239 -9.02 -6.04 -18.72
C HIS A 239 -10.38 -5.39 -18.38
N GLY A 240 -10.94 -4.54 -19.26
CA GLY A 240 -12.14 -3.73 -18.99
C GLY A 240 -13.46 -4.27 -19.53
N TRP A 241 -13.48 -5.44 -20.18
CA TRP A 241 -14.63 -5.95 -20.95
C TRP A 241 -15.27 -7.22 -20.38
N MET A 242 -14.98 -7.64 -19.13
CA MET A 242 -15.35 -8.98 -18.67
C MET A 242 -15.95 -9.07 -17.25
N PRO A 243 -16.85 -10.04 -17.00
CA PRO A 243 -17.49 -10.28 -15.70
C PRO A 243 -16.49 -10.57 -14.57
N GLU A 244 -16.86 -10.30 -13.31
CA GLU A 244 -15.99 -10.44 -12.14
C GLU A 244 -15.28 -11.80 -12.01
N ARG A 245 -15.93 -12.91 -12.41
CA ARG A 245 -15.33 -14.26 -12.41
C ARG A 245 -14.21 -14.46 -13.43
N ALA A 246 -14.18 -13.68 -14.52
CA ALA A 246 -13.13 -13.71 -15.53
C ALA A 246 -11.92 -12.81 -15.18
N SER A 247 -12.14 -11.79 -14.33
CA SER A 247 -11.08 -10.89 -13.86
C SER A 247 -9.96 -11.62 -13.10
N GLY A 248 -10.33 -12.61 -12.27
CA GLY A 248 -9.37 -13.46 -11.55
C GLY A 248 -8.54 -14.33 -12.49
N THR A 249 -9.11 -14.80 -13.61
CA THR A 249 -8.39 -15.59 -14.61
C THR A 249 -7.42 -14.72 -15.42
N LEU A 250 -7.82 -13.52 -15.83
CA LEU A 250 -6.95 -12.58 -16.54
C LEU A 250 -5.83 -12.00 -15.66
N ARG A 251 -6.12 -11.68 -14.39
CA ARG A 251 -5.11 -11.26 -13.42
C ARG A 251 -4.06 -12.36 -13.20
N ARG A 252 -4.49 -13.62 -13.08
CA ARG A 252 -3.60 -14.79 -13.04
C ARG A 252 -2.76 -14.94 -14.32
N VAL A 253 -3.33 -14.68 -15.49
CA VAL A 253 -2.59 -14.66 -16.77
C VAL A 253 -1.60 -13.50 -16.83
N ALA A 254 -1.94 -12.31 -16.34
CA ALA A 254 -1.06 -11.14 -16.27
C ALA A 254 0.13 -11.36 -15.32
N ASP A 255 -0.12 -12.02 -14.18
CA ASP A 255 0.91 -12.41 -13.21
C ASP A 255 1.84 -13.49 -13.81
N ARG A 256 1.30 -14.54 -14.44
CA ARG A 256 2.09 -15.60 -15.14
C ARG A 256 2.91 -15.05 -16.30
N SER A 257 2.37 -14.08 -17.03
CA SER A 257 3.04 -13.47 -18.17
C SER A 257 4.03 -12.37 -17.78
N GLY A 258 4.23 -12.06 -16.50
CA GLY A 258 5.15 -11.00 -16.06
C GLY A 258 4.73 -9.58 -16.47
N VAL A 259 3.50 -9.41 -16.99
CA VAL A 259 2.91 -8.11 -17.33
C VAL A 259 2.70 -7.29 -16.06
N THR A 260 2.40 -7.95 -14.93
CA THR A 260 2.37 -7.31 -13.61
C THR A 260 3.72 -6.68 -13.27
N HIS A 261 4.85 -7.33 -13.50
CA HIS A 261 6.19 -6.74 -13.27
C HIS A 261 6.44 -5.48 -14.12
N LEU A 262 5.94 -5.47 -15.36
CA LEU A 262 6.07 -4.32 -16.27
C LEU A 262 5.17 -3.14 -15.85
N LEU A 263 4.03 -3.43 -15.21
CA LEU A 263 3.07 -2.47 -14.67
C LEU A 263 3.47 -1.96 -13.28
N THR A 264 3.88 -2.84 -12.37
CA THR A 264 4.35 -2.49 -11.01
C THR A 264 5.73 -1.87 -11.05
N GLY A 265 6.63 -2.34 -11.92
CA GLY A 265 7.94 -1.74 -12.15
C GLY A 265 7.90 -0.32 -12.74
N GLY A 266 6.73 0.17 -13.16
CA GLY A 266 6.47 1.55 -13.57
C GLY A 266 5.49 2.33 -12.68
N ALA A 267 4.74 1.66 -11.80
CA ALA A 267 3.75 2.28 -10.90
C ALA A 267 4.36 2.84 -9.60
N GLU A 268 5.64 2.56 -9.34
CA GLU A 268 6.30 2.89 -8.08
C GLU A 268 7.09 4.19 -8.08
N ASN A 269 6.65 5.19 -8.87
CA ASN A 269 6.98 6.56 -8.50
C ASN A 269 6.05 6.98 -7.37
N HIS A 270 6.29 6.44 -6.17
CA HIS A 270 5.87 7.11 -4.95
C HIS A 270 6.53 8.48 -4.99
N SER A 271 5.70 9.52 -5.09
CA SER A 271 6.11 10.91 -5.07
C SER A 271 6.66 11.25 -3.69
N SER A 272 7.95 10.98 -3.47
CA SER A 272 8.71 11.54 -2.37
C SER A 272 8.87 13.05 -2.57
N ALA A 273 8.70 13.81 -1.49
CA ALA A 273 8.79 15.28 -1.44
C ALA A 273 10.20 15.83 -1.72
N SER A 274 11.19 14.97 -1.92
CA SER A 274 12.47 15.30 -2.55
C SER A 274 12.69 14.30 -3.68
N ASN A 275 12.34 14.64 -4.92
CA ASN A 275 12.69 13.75 -6.02
C ASN A 275 14.19 13.94 -6.27
N PRO A 276 15.04 12.93 -5.99
CA PRO A 276 16.46 13.05 -6.25
C PRO A 276 16.64 13.36 -7.73
N SER A 277 17.66 14.14 -8.12
CA SER A 277 17.98 14.33 -9.54
C SER A 277 17.95 12.97 -10.25
N ALA A 278 17.55 12.91 -11.53
CA ALA A 278 17.45 11.63 -12.26
C ALA A 278 18.73 10.77 -12.12
N HIS A 279 19.87 11.45 -11.91
CA HIS A 279 21.13 10.86 -11.52
C HIS A 279 21.08 10.11 -10.17
N ARG A 280 20.70 10.78 -9.07
CA ARG A 280 20.59 10.18 -7.73
C ARG A 280 19.57 9.03 -7.66
N SER A 281 18.44 9.15 -8.38
CA SER A 281 17.49 8.03 -8.52
C SER A 281 18.13 6.85 -9.25
N GLY A 282 18.95 7.13 -10.28
CA GLY A 282 19.74 6.12 -10.98
C GLY A 282 20.79 5.45 -10.08
N LEU A 283 21.47 6.21 -9.23
CA LEU A 283 22.42 5.71 -8.23
C LEU A 283 21.70 4.81 -7.22
N SER A 284 20.59 5.26 -6.65
CA SER A 284 19.79 4.48 -5.69
C SER A 284 19.34 3.13 -6.25
N LYS A 285 18.85 3.11 -7.50
CA LYS A 285 18.50 1.86 -8.18
C LYS A 285 19.71 0.97 -8.39
N SER A 286 20.84 1.55 -8.81
CA SER A 286 22.08 0.79 -9.04
C SER A 286 22.64 0.20 -7.75
N MET A 287 22.52 0.91 -6.63
CA MET A 287 22.92 0.47 -5.29
C MET A 287 22.11 -0.75 -4.86
N VAL A 288 20.77 -0.70 -4.96
CA VAL A 288 19.91 -1.84 -4.65
C VAL A 288 20.24 -3.05 -5.53
N MET A 289 20.47 -2.83 -6.83
CA MET A 289 20.87 -3.91 -7.74
C MET A 289 22.25 -4.49 -7.39
N ALA A 290 23.19 -3.68 -6.89
CA ALA A 290 24.48 -4.16 -6.41
C ALA A 290 24.30 -5.02 -5.15
N GLY A 291 23.46 -4.59 -4.20
CA GLY A 291 23.09 -5.39 -3.03
C GLY A 291 22.48 -6.74 -3.41
N GLN A 292 21.53 -6.76 -4.36
CA GLN A 292 20.91 -8.00 -4.88
C GLN A 292 21.90 -8.93 -5.60
N ARG A 293 23.05 -8.42 -6.05
CA ARG A 293 24.13 -9.21 -6.64
C ARG A 293 25.21 -9.62 -5.64
N GLY A 294 25.14 -9.16 -4.39
CA GLY A 294 26.14 -9.47 -3.36
C GLY A 294 27.44 -8.71 -3.60
N GLU A 295 27.35 -7.46 -4.05
CA GLU A 295 28.49 -6.58 -4.33
C GLU A 295 28.61 -5.50 -3.23
N PRO A 296 29.00 -5.83 -1.98
CA PRO A 296 28.97 -4.88 -0.84
C PRO A 296 29.89 -3.66 -1.05
N ASP A 297 31.08 -3.86 -1.62
CA ASP A 297 32.00 -2.75 -1.93
C ASP A 297 31.38 -1.77 -2.94
N ARG A 298 30.62 -2.29 -3.90
CA ARG A 298 29.91 -1.46 -4.87
C ARG A 298 28.72 -0.74 -4.24
N VAL A 299 28.03 -1.35 -3.28
CA VAL A 299 27.00 -0.68 -2.48
C VAL A 299 27.62 0.50 -1.73
N ALA A 300 28.74 0.27 -1.02
CA ALA A 300 29.46 1.30 -0.29
C ALA A 300 29.92 2.45 -1.19
N ALA A 301 30.57 2.13 -2.33
CA ALA A 301 31.03 3.15 -3.28
C ALA A 301 29.89 3.98 -3.89
N ILE A 302 28.73 3.36 -4.17
CA ILE A 302 27.56 4.10 -4.68
C ILE A 302 26.96 4.98 -3.58
N TYR A 303 26.88 4.50 -2.35
CA TYR A 303 26.36 5.26 -1.22
C TYR A 303 27.26 6.46 -0.89
N GLU A 304 28.58 6.26 -0.83
CA GLU A 304 29.56 7.33 -0.64
C GLU A 304 29.38 8.43 -1.70
N ARG A 305 29.30 8.05 -2.99
CA ARG A 305 29.03 8.97 -4.09
C ARG A 305 27.71 9.72 -3.95
N LEU A 306 26.67 9.06 -3.44
CA LEU A 306 25.35 9.67 -3.23
C LEU A 306 25.38 10.69 -2.09
N THR A 307 26.22 10.45 -1.07
CA THR A 307 26.35 11.31 0.12
C THR A 307 27.45 12.37 0.04
N ALA A 308 28.33 12.30 -0.96
CA ALA A 308 29.50 13.17 -1.06
C ALA A 308 29.17 14.67 -1.14
N ALA A 309 28.05 15.04 -1.79
CA ALA A 309 27.66 16.44 -1.97
C ALA A 309 26.55 16.90 -1.01
N GLU A 310 25.65 15.99 -0.63
CA GLU A 310 24.44 16.29 0.13
C GLU A 310 24.08 15.10 1.04
N PRO A 311 23.54 15.33 2.25
CA PRO A 311 23.00 14.26 3.08
C PRO A 311 21.98 13.39 2.32
N PRO A 312 21.95 12.07 2.53
CA PRO A 312 21.01 11.20 1.84
C PRO A 312 19.59 11.49 2.32
N THR A 313 18.63 11.47 1.41
CA THR A 313 17.19 11.56 1.72
C THR A 313 16.70 10.30 2.42
N ALA A 314 15.52 10.34 3.07
CA ALA A 314 14.96 9.16 3.72
C ALA A 314 14.78 7.95 2.76
N PRO A 315 14.27 8.11 1.52
CA PRO A 315 14.22 7.03 0.54
C PRO A 315 15.59 6.45 0.17
N GLU A 316 16.63 7.28 0.14
CA GLU A 316 18.00 6.84 -0.20
C GLU A 316 18.63 6.04 0.95
N ARG A 317 18.42 6.47 2.21
CA ARG A 317 18.81 5.68 3.39
C ARG A 317 18.07 4.35 3.43
N ALA A 318 16.78 4.37 3.15
CA ALA A 318 15.95 3.17 3.04
C ALA A 318 16.45 2.21 1.94
N ALA A 319 16.76 2.72 0.76
CA ALA A 319 17.32 1.93 -0.34
C ALA A 319 18.72 1.37 0.02
N HIS A 320 19.53 2.13 0.75
CA HIS A 320 20.84 1.66 1.23
C HIS A 320 20.69 0.51 2.22
N ALA A 321 19.84 0.65 3.24
CA ALA A 321 19.56 -0.40 4.21
C ALA A 321 19.05 -1.69 3.53
N ALA A 322 18.14 -1.57 2.56
CA ALA A 322 17.68 -2.72 1.78
C ALA A 322 18.82 -3.35 0.95
N ALA A 323 19.71 -2.55 0.35
CA ALA A 323 20.86 -3.04 -0.40
C ALA A 323 21.83 -3.82 0.50
N LEU A 324 22.09 -3.31 1.71
CA LEU A 324 22.90 -4.00 2.72
C LEU A 324 22.25 -5.32 3.13
N SER A 325 20.93 -5.34 3.38
CA SER A 325 20.20 -6.58 3.70
C SER A 325 20.30 -7.62 2.59
N PHE A 326 20.09 -7.22 1.32
CA PHE A 326 20.26 -8.14 0.19
C PHE A 326 21.67 -8.70 0.10
N SER A 327 22.69 -7.85 0.29
CA SER A 327 24.08 -8.30 0.27
C SER A 327 24.34 -9.27 1.40
N HIS A 328 23.94 -8.92 2.63
CA HIS A 328 24.10 -9.77 3.81
C HIS A 328 23.53 -11.17 3.56
N TYR A 329 22.25 -11.29 3.18
CA TYR A 329 21.65 -12.62 3.00
C TYR A 329 22.31 -13.44 1.88
N LEU A 330 22.89 -12.79 0.86
CA LEU A 330 23.56 -13.49 -0.23
C LEU A 330 25.03 -13.86 0.09
N THR A 331 25.69 -13.11 0.97
CA THR A 331 27.11 -13.32 1.31
C THR A 331 27.36 -13.91 2.69
N SER A 332 26.34 -13.96 3.56
CA SER A 332 26.43 -14.61 4.86
C SER A 332 26.74 -16.10 4.67
N GLU A 333 27.71 -16.58 5.42
CA GLU A 333 28.24 -17.94 5.32
C GLU A 333 27.10 -18.98 5.46
N GLY A 334 26.86 -19.72 4.39
CA GLY A 334 26.31 -21.07 4.47
C GLY A 334 27.47 -22.08 4.38
N PRO A 335 27.27 -23.33 4.80
CA PRO A 335 28.29 -24.37 4.64
C PRO A 335 28.65 -24.47 3.15
N VAL A 336 29.94 -24.65 2.90
CA VAL A 336 30.59 -24.81 1.57
C VAL A 336 29.97 -25.96 0.74
N THR A 337 29.03 -26.72 1.31
CA THR A 337 28.38 -27.90 0.73
C THR A 337 27.22 -27.58 -0.20
N ALA A 338 26.58 -26.41 -0.14
CA ALA A 338 25.56 -26.01 -1.11
C ALA A 338 26.23 -25.32 -2.32
N SER A 339 26.11 -25.89 -3.51
CA SER A 339 26.80 -25.42 -4.73
C SER A 339 26.38 -24.02 -5.19
N GLU A 340 25.19 -23.53 -4.79
CA GLU A 340 24.73 -22.16 -5.02
C GLU A 340 23.75 -21.65 -3.93
N PRO A 341 23.67 -20.33 -3.69
CA PRO A 341 22.70 -19.73 -2.78
C PRO A 341 21.24 -20.06 -3.13
N ALA A 342 20.41 -20.32 -2.12
CA ALA A 342 18.99 -20.62 -2.27
C ALA A 342 18.22 -19.42 -2.84
N ARG A 343 17.54 -19.60 -3.98
CA ARG A 343 16.66 -18.55 -4.54
C ARG A 343 15.37 -18.49 -3.71
N LEU A 344 15.07 -17.32 -3.16
CA LEU A 344 13.85 -17.06 -2.38
C LEU A 344 13.08 -15.89 -2.98
N ALA A 345 11.78 -16.04 -3.14
CA ALA A 345 10.91 -14.96 -3.61
C ALA A 345 10.12 -14.33 -2.46
N TRP A 346 10.34 -13.04 -2.23
CA TRP A 346 9.62 -12.24 -1.23
C TRP A 346 9.35 -10.81 -1.74
N TRP A 347 8.63 -10.02 -0.96
CA TRP A 347 8.26 -8.66 -1.31
C TRP A 347 9.12 -7.65 -0.54
N PRO A 348 10.14 -7.01 -1.13
CA PRO A 348 11.09 -6.21 -0.35
C PRO A 348 10.70 -4.73 -0.21
N ARG A 349 9.45 -4.35 -0.54
CA ARG A 349 9.02 -2.95 -0.70
C ARG A 349 7.81 -2.58 0.16
N PRO A 350 7.65 -1.29 0.55
CA PRO A 350 8.55 -0.16 0.27
C PRO A 350 9.90 -0.31 0.99
N PHE A 351 10.99 0.24 0.44
CA PHE A 351 12.27 0.19 1.14
C PHE A 351 12.21 1.03 2.42
N PRO A 352 12.92 0.64 3.51
CA PRO A 352 13.87 -0.49 3.59
C PRO A 352 13.20 -1.88 3.58
N GLY A 353 11.90 -1.92 3.80
CA GLY A 353 11.04 -3.11 3.84
C GLY A 353 10.26 -3.11 5.14
N ASN A 354 9.17 -3.86 5.21
CA ASN A 354 8.53 -4.13 6.48
C ASN A 354 9.29 -5.22 7.23
N PHE A 355 9.27 -5.17 8.56
CA PHE A 355 9.77 -6.25 9.42
C PHE A 355 9.37 -7.64 8.92
N GLY A 356 8.07 -7.84 8.64
CA GLY A 356 7.54 -9.13 8.17
C GLY A 356 8.05 -9.59 6.80
N ASP A 357 8.40 -8.66 5.92
CA ASP A 357 8.93 -8.98 4.59
C ASP A 357 10.34 -9.59 4.67
N TRP A 358 11.12 -9.16 5.66
CA TRP A 358 12.49 -9.64 5.90
C TRP A 358 12.58 -10.86 6.82
N LEU A 359 11.46 -11.30 7.42
CA LEU A 359 11.41 -12.59 8.13
C LEU A 359 11.60 -13.77 7.17
N SER A 360 11.14 -13.65 5.91
CA SER A 360 11.27 -14.71 4.91
C SER A 360 12.74 -15.11 4.66
N PRO A 361 13.65 -14.18 4.26
CA PRO A 361 15.07 -14.52 4.10
C PRO A 361 15.75 -14.90 5.42
N LEU A 362 15.37 -14.31 6.56
CA LEU A 362 15.91 -14.70 7.86
C LEU A 362 15.62 -16.17 8.18
N VAL A 363 14.37 -16.60 8.03
CA VAL A 363 13.94 -17.97 8.32
C VAL A 363 14.63 -18.97 7.41
N VAL A 364 14.61 -18.72 6.10
CA VAL A 364 15.22 -19.65 5.13
C VAL A 364 16.72 -19.74 5.32
N ALA A 365 17.41 -18.61 5.52
CA ALA A 365 18.86 -18.61 5.69
C ALA A 365 19.29 -19.37 6.95
N ARG A 366 18.58 -19.18 8.07
CA ARG A 366 18.97 -19.77 9.36
C ARG A 366 18.52 -21.21 9.56
N VAL A 367 17.33 -21.58 9.07
CA VAL A 367 16.83 -22.96 9.17
C VAL A 367 17.44 -23.86 8.09
N GLY A 368 17.59 -23.32 6.87
CA GLY A 368 18.20 -24.03 5.76
C GLY A 368 19.73 -24.05 5.81
N ASP A 369 20.34 -23.31 6.73
CA ASP A 369 21.79 -23.08 6.82
C ASP A 369 22.37 -22.76 5.43
N THR A 370 21.90 -21.67 4.82
CA THR A 370 22.20 -21.36 3.41
C THR A 370 22.20 -19.87 3.14
N ALA A 371 23.03 -19.44 2.19
CA ALA A 371 22.93 -18.09 1.64
C ALA A 371 21.65 -17.96 0.81
N VAL A 372 21.00 -16.80 0.85
CA VAL A 372 19.73 -16.53 0.17
C VAL A 372 19.89 -15.48 -0.92
N ARG A 373 19.51 -15.85 -2.15
CA ARG A 373 19.45 -14.96 -3.31
C ARG A 373 18.03 -14.48 -3.53
N TYR A 374 17.87 -13.16 -3.68
CA TYR A 374 16.58 -12.56 -4.03
C TYR A 374 16.07 -12.98 -5.41
N GLN A 375 14.84 -13.48 -5.44
CA GLN A 375 14.03 -13.74 -6.62
C GLN A 375 12.82 -12.81 -6.63
N SER A 376 12.62 -12.07 -7.71
CA SER A 376 11.43 -11.23 -7.85
C SER A 376 10.16 -12.08 -7.95
N LEU A 377 9.17 -11.78 -7.10
CA LEU A 377 7.83 -12.38 -7.14
C LEU A 377 7.13 -12.14 -8.49
N THR A 378 7.34 -10.97 -9.09
CA THR A 378 6.60 -10.56 -10.29
C THR A 378 7.33 -10.88 -11.60
N ALA A 379 8.65 -11.01 -11.58
CA ALA A 379 9.41 -11.33 -12.78
C ALA A 379 9.19 -12.78 -13.19
N ARG A 380 9.21 -13.07 -14.51
CA ARG A 380 9.26 -14.45 -14.98
C ARG A 380 10.56 -15.10 -14.50
N THR A 381 10.47 -16.37 -14.13
CA THR A 381 11.63 -17.19 -13.78
C THR A 381 11.31 -18.62 -14.14
N ASN A 382 12.31 -19.34 -14.64
CA ASN A 382 12.23 -20.78 -14.86
C ASN A 382 13.12 -21.51 -13.85
N ALA A 383 13.75 -20.81 -12.89
CA ALA A 383 14.62 -21.42 -11.89
C ALA A 383 13.78 -21.90 -10.68
N PRO A 384 14.16 -23.02 -10.05
CA PRO A 384 13.62 -23.40 -8.74
C PRO A 384 13.77 -22.23 -7.77
N HIS A 385 12.75 -21.98 -6.96
CA HIS A 385 12.82 -20.96 -5.92
C HIS A 385 11.82 -21.24 -4.81
N LEU A 386 12.19 -20.85 -3.59
CA LEU A 386 11.35 -20.90 -2.42
C LEU A 386 10.36 -19.72 -2.42
N VAL A 387 9.17 -19.95 -1.85
CA VAL A 387 8.19 -18.92 -1.51
C VAL A 387 7.74 -19.17 -0.08
N ALA A 388 8.13 -18.29 0.84
CA ALA A 388 7.92 -18.45 2.27
C ALA A 388 7.46 -17.16 2.94
N VAL A 389 6.69 -17.30 4.02
CA VAL A 389 6.18 -16.20 4.87
C VAL A 389 5.28 -15.20 4.11
N GLY A 390 4.37 -14.54 4.82
CA GLY A 390 3.53 -13.47 4.28
C GLY A 390 2.42 -13.91 3.32
N SER A 391 1.75 -12.92 2.71
CA SER A 391 0.58 -13.13 1.85
C SER A 391 0.93 -13.05 0.35
N VAL A 392 1.96 -13.78 -0.07
CA VAL A 392 2.51 -13.71 -1.43
C VAL A 392 2.11 -14.90 -2.32
N GLY A 393 1.20 -15.77 -1.84
CA GLY A 393 0.75 -16.97 -2.54
C GLY A 393 0.14 -16.71 -3.94
N ARG A 394 -0.34 -15.50 -4.22
CA ARG A 394 -0.79 -15.10 -5.58
C ARG A 394 0.31 -15.21 -6.63
N PHE A 395 1.58 -15.16 -6.23
CA PHE A 395 2.74 -15.15 -7.12
C PHE A 395 3.41 -16.51 -7.28
N ILE A 396 2.78 -17.59 -6.78
CA ILE A 396 3.30 -18.95 -6.93
C ILE A 396 3.39 -19.32 -8.42
N LYS A 397 4.50 -19.96 -8.79
CA LYS A 397 4.86 -20.38 -10.15
C LYS A 397 5.12 -21.89 -10.17
N PRO A 398 5.13 -22.54 -11.34
CA PRO A 398 5.39 -23.99 -11.44
C PRO A 398 6.71 -24.42 -10.78
N GLU A 399 7.72 -23.55 -10.80
CA GLU A 399 9.04 -23.78 -10.22
C GLU A 399 9.13 -23.42 -8.73
N SER A 400 8.03 -22.97 -8.12
CA SER A 400 8.01 -22.62 -6.71
C SER A 400 8.00 -23.86 -5.81
N ILE A 401 8.79 -23.80 -4.74
CA ILE A 401 8.64 -24.64 -3.55
C ILE A 401 8.00 -23.77 -2.47
N VAL A 402 6.79 -24.12 -2.05
CA VAL A 402 5.90 -23.32 -1.21
C VAL A 402 5.94 -23.84 0.22
N VAL A 403 6.25 -22.97 1.17
CA VAL A 403 6.30 -23.29 2.61
C VAL A 403 5.69 -22.16 3.42
N GLY A 404 4.56 -22.44 4.07
CA GLY A 404 3.94 -21.59 5.09
C GLY A 404 3.49 -20.18 4.67
N THR A 405 3.66 -19.78 3.41
CA THR A 405 3.06 -18.57 2.84
C THR A 405 1.55 -18.72 2.68
N GLY A 406 0.81 -17.61 2.59
CA GLY A 406 -0.62 -17.63 2.33
C GLY A 406 -1.08 -16.65 1.26
N ILE A 407 -2.40 -16.55 1.09
CA ILE A 407 -3.04 -15.63 0.14
C ILE A 407 -3.71 -14.44 0.85
N SER A 408 -3.88 -13.31 0.16
CA SER A 408 -4.52 -12.12 0.74
C SER A 408 -6.05 -12.15 0.67
N SER A 409 -6.60 -12.91 -0.28
CA SER A 409 -8.04 -13.14 -0.45
C SER A 409 -8.30 -14.43 -1.25
N LEU A 410 -9.48 -15.03 -1.12
CA LEU A 410 -9.78 -16.35 -1.74
C LEU A 410 -9.62 -16.34 -3.27
N ASP A 411 -9.96 -15.23 -3.92
CA ASP A 411 -9.88 -15.02 -5.37
C ASP A 411 -8.44 -14.92 -5.90
N THR A 412 -7.45 -14.79 -5.01
CA THR A 412 -6.02 -14.70 -5.38
C THR A 412 -5.30 -16.04 -5.41
N ALA A 413 -5.97 -17.13 -5.06
CA ALA A 413 -5.39 -18.47 -5.09
C ALA A 413 -5.01 -18.90 -6.53
N THR A 414 -3.91 -19.65 -6.63
CA THR A 414 -3.42 -20.18 -7.91
C THR A 414 -3.36 -21.70 -7.88
N GLY A 415 -4.11 -22.39 -8.75
CA GLY A 415 -4.02 -23.84 -8.96
C GLY A 415 -2.81 -24.23 -9.82
N VAL A 416 -1.68 -23.56 -9.62
CA VAL A 416 -0.44 -23.86 -10.35
C VAL A 416 0.13 -25.16 -9.78
N PRO A 417 0.59 -26.09 -10.63
CA PRO A 417 1.27 -27.32 -10.19
C PRO A 417 2.69 -27.00 -9.69
N ALA A 418 2.75 -26.38 -8.52
CA ALA A 418 3.97 -26.11 -7.78
C ALA A 418 4.20 -27.21 -6.71
N ARG A 419 5.33 -27.17 -6.00
CA ARG A 419 5.63 -28.09 -4.91
C ARG A 419 5.19 -27.44 -3.60
N TYR A 420 4.13 -27.94 -2.99
CA TYR A 420 3.63 -27.43 -1.70
C TYR A 420 4.12 -28.35 -0.57
N VAL A 421 4.87 -27.78 0.37
CA VAL A 421 5.28 -28.47 1.61
C VAL A 421 4.32 -28.14 2.73
N SER A 422 4.03 -26.85 2.88
CA SER A 422 3.01 -26.34 3.81
C SER A 422 2.47 -25.01 3.29
N VAL A 423 1.35 -24.57 3.86
CA VAL A 423 0.80 -23.23 3.64
C VAL A 423 0.47 -22.60 4.98
N ARG A 424 0.21 -21.29 5.03
CA ARG A 424 -0.04 -20.58 6.30
C ARG A 424 -1.14 -21.24 7.15
N GLY A 425 -2.23 -21.68 6.53
CA GLY A 425 -3.35 -22.27 7.23
C GLY A 425 -4.42 -22.90 6.33
N PRO A 426 -5.50 -23.41 6.94
CA PRO A 426 -6.53 -24.17 6.23
C PRO A 426 -7.37 -23.32 5.27
N LEU A 427 -7.46 -22.00 5.43
CA LEU A 427 -8.18 -21.14 4.49
C LEU A 427 -7.40 -21.03 3.18
N THR A 428 -6.08 -20.84 3.27
CA THR A 428 -5.19 -20.88 2.10
C THR A 428 -5.25 -22.26 1.43
N ALA A 429 -5.16 -23.36 2.19
CA ALA A 429 -5.20 -24.72 1.64
C ALA A 429 -6.51 -25.00 0.88
N ARG A 430 -7.65 -24.66 1.47
CA ARG A 430 -8.97 -24.81 0.83
C ARG A 430 -9.08 -23.98 -0.45
N ALA A 431 -8.57 -22.75 -0.44
CA ALA A 431 -8.60 -21.90 -1.62
C ALA A 431 -7.75 -22.46 -2.77
N ILE A 432 -6.58 -23.04 -2.47
CA ILE A 432 -5.72 -23.71 -3.46
C ILE A 432 -6.43 -24.95 -4.05
N ALA A 433 -7.01 -25.80 -3.20
CA ALA A 433 -7.75 -26.98 -3.65
C ALA A 433 -8.96 -26.62 -4.51
N ALA A 434 -9.71 -25.57 -4.14
CA ALA A 434 -10.90 -25.11 -4.87
C ALA A 434 -10.62 -24.64 -6.31
N VAL A 435 -9.36 -24.27 -6.62
CA VAL A 435 -8.94 -23.87 -7.96
C VAL A 435 -8.14 -24.95 -8.69
N GLY A 436 -8.21 -26.20 -8.22
CA GLY A 436 -7.55 -27.37 -8.82
C GLY A 436 -6.09 -27.57 -8.42
N GLY A 437 -5.62 -26.89 -7.37
CA GLY A 437 -4.31 -27.17 -6.77
C GLY A 437 -4.32 -28.42 -5.86
N PRO A 438 -3.17 -28.82 -5.31
CA PRO A 438 -3.09 -29.99 -4.45
C PRO A 438 -3.77 -29.76 -3.09
N VAL A 439 -4.16 -30.86 -2.44
CA VAL A 439 -4.56 -30.84 -1.03
C VAL A 439 -3.30 -30.68 -0.17
N VAL A 440 -3.27 -29.66 0.67
CA VAL A 440 -2.17 -29.38 1.60
C VAL A 440 -2.70 -29.50 3.02
N GLU A 441 -2.07 -30.34 3.84
CA GLU A 441 -2.53 -30.66 5.20
C GLU A 441 -1.60 -30.12 6.29
N ARG A 442 -0.39 -29.69 5.92
CA ARG A 442 0.61 -29.11 6.82
C ARG A 442 0.50 -27.59 6.85
N PHE A 443 0.46 -27.00 8.04
CA PHE A 443 0.16 -25.58 8.25
C PHE A 443 1.18 -24.86 9.13
N GLY A 444 1.17 -23.52 9.03
CA GLY A 444 1.91 -22.63 9.91
C GLY A 444 2.71 -21.57 9.15
N ASP A 445 2.71 -20.35 9.68
CA ASP A 445 3.52 -19.25 9.14
C ASP A 445 4.95 -19.35 9.69
N PRO A 446 6.02 -19.45 8.86
CA PRO A 446 7.39 -19.62 9.34
C PRO A 446 7.90 -18.45 10.17
N GLY A 447 7.22 -17.30 10.15
CA GLY A 447 7.51 -16.17 11.04
C GLY A 447 7.43 -16.53 12.54
N VAL A 448 6.70 -17.59 12.93
CA VAL A 448 6.66 -18.06 14.33
C VAL A 448 7.99 -18.60 14.84
N LEU A 449 8.94 -18.89 13.95
CA LEU A 449 10.27 -19.39 14.33
C LEU A 449 11.21 -18.29 14.83
N VAL A 450 10.83 -17.01 14.75
CA VAL A 450 11.74 -15.90 15.04
C VAL A 450 12.39 -15.98 16.42
N SER A 451 11.72 -16.53 17.45
CA SER A 451 12.30 -16.75 18.79
C SER A 451 13.38 -17.82 18.85
N ARG A 452 13.36 -18.83 17.97
CA ARG A 452 14.44 -19.81 17.81
C ARG A 452 15.63 -19.22 17.06
N LEU A 453 15.38 -18.34 16.09
CA LEU A 453 16.41 -17.79 15.21
C LEU A 453 17.17 -16.61 15.83
N LEU A 454 16.50 -15.84 16.69
CA LEU A 454 17.04 -14.69 17.41
C LEU A 454 16.78 -14.93 18.91
N PRO A 455 17.69 -15.57 19.66
CA PRO A 455 17.40 -16.02 21.03
C PRO A 455 17.44 -14.87 22.05
N VAL A 456 16.44 -13.98 21.99
CA VAL A 456 16.18 -12.93 22.98
C VAL A 456 15.36 -13.54 24.12
N LYS A 457 15.86 -13.42 25.36
CA LYS A 457 15.13 -13.84 26.55
C LYS A 457 14.28 -12.69 27.09
N ARG A 458 12.99 -12.92 27.30
CA ARG A 458 12.10 -11.97 27.97
C ARG A 458 12.49 -11.85 29.45
N GLY A 459 12.74 -10.63 29.90
CA GLY A 459 13.13 -10.30 31.27
C GLY A 459 12.07 -9.46 31.98
N ALA A 460 12.50 -8.66 32.97
CA ALA A 460 11.65 -7.64 33.56
C ALA A 460 11.24 -6.62 32.49
N THR A 461 9.96 -6.26 32.46
CA THR A 461 9.41 -5.29 31.53
C THR A 461 9.62 -3.86 32.05
N ASN A 462 9.45 -2.88 31.16
CA ASN A 462 9.74 -1.47 31.41
C ASN A 462 8.53 -0.67 31.93
N GLY A 463 7.37 -1.30 32.17
CA GLY A 463 6.15 -0.63 32.62
C GLY A 463 5.45 0.20 31.53
N ARG A 464 5.84 0.01 30.27
CA ARG A 464 5.34 0.77 29.11
C ARG A 464 4.72 -0.17 28.09
N VAL A 465 4.01 0.44 27.14
CA VAL A 465 3.36 -0.24 26.01
C VAL A 465 4.02 0.19 24.71
N ALA A 466 4.21 -0.75 23.78
CA ALA A 466 4.63 -0.42 22.43
C ALA A 466 3.45 -0.40 21.46
N VAL A 467 3.38 0.61 20.60
CA VAL A 467 2.54 0.63 19.41
C VAL A 467 3.41 0.43 18.17
N VAL A 468 3.08 -0.56 17.34
CA VAL A 468 3.76 -0.80 16.07
C VAL A 468 2.77 -0.84 14.91
N ARG A 469 2.83 0.15 14.02
CA ARG A 469 1.91 0.26 12.89
C ARG A 469 2.43 -0.47 11.67
N HIS A 470 1.54 -1.06 10.89
CA HIS A 470 1.82 -1.46 9.52
C HIS A 470 2.19 -0.23 8.68
N PHE A 471 3.06 -0.36 7.67
CA PHE A 471 3.55 0.80 6.91
C PHE A 471 2.44 1.64 6.28
N THR A 472 1.33 1.02 5.86
CA THR A 472 0.17 1.73 5.30
C THR A 472 -0.56 2.59 6.34
N HIS A 473 -0.38 2.29 7.63
CA HIS A 473 -0.93 3.04 8.75
C HIS A 473 0.06 4.03 9.37
N VAL A 474 1.34 4.06 8.96
CA VAL A 474 2.34 5.02 9.49
C VAL A 474 1.92 6.48 9.27
N GLY A 475 1.14 6.74 8.22
CA GLY A 475 0.54 8.04 7.95
C GLY A 475 -0.73 8.34 8.76
N VAL A 476 -1.13 7.54 9.74
CA VAL A 476 -2.30 7.88 10.57
C VAL A 476 -1.88 8.86 11.68
N PRO A 477 -2.59 9.98 11.92
CA PRO A 477 -2.25 10.89 13.01
C PRO A 477 -2.72 10.30 14.35
N LEU A 478 -1.85 9.55 15.03
CA LEU A 478 -2.18 8.95 16.32
C LEU A 478 -1.89 9.89 17.48
N THR A 479 -2.83 9.94 18.43
CA THR A 479 -2.60 10.52 19.76
C THR A 479 -2.39 9.38 20.75
N LEU A 480 -1.20 9.32 21.33
CA LEU A 480 -0.78 8.26 22.25
C LEU A 480 -0.84 8.72 23.72
N PRO A 481 -1.16 7.83 24.67
CA PRO A 481 -0.91 8.05 26.10
C PRO A 481 0.59 8.20 26.42
N ASP A 482 0.93 8.82 27.55
CA ASP A 482 2.32 9.13 27.94
C ASP A 482 3.19 7.89 28.20
N ASN A 483 2.56 6.77 28.60
CA ASN A 483 3.21 5.48 28.83
C ASN A 483 3.29 4.59 27.57
N VAL A 484 2.96 5.13 26.39
CA VAL A 484 2.96 4.40 25.12
C VAL A 484 4.04 4.94 24.21
N ASP A 485 4.95 4.06 23.76
CA ASP A 485 5.95 4.38 22.76
C ASP A 485 5.52 3.89 21.37
N GLU A 486 5.89 4.63 20.34
CA GLU A 486 5.74 4.16 18.96
C GLU A 486 7.06 3.60 18.41
N LEU A 487 7.01 2.39 17.87
CA LEU A 487 8.14 1.76 17.18
C LEU A 487 7.89 1.68 15.67
N SER A 488 8.95 1.91 14.89
CA SER A 488 8.91 1.74 13.44
C SER A 488 8.88 0.26 13.05
N VAL A 489 7.96 -0.11 12.15
CA VAL A 489 7.95 -1.44 11.49
C VAL A 489 8.93 -1.52 10.31
N LEU A 490 9.48 -0.38 9.86
CA LEU A 490 10.36 -0.31 8.71
C LEU A 490 11.80 -0.64 9.12
N VAL A 491 12.09 -1.93 9.21
CA VAL A 491 13.40 -2.51 9.53
C VAL A 491 13.75 -3.57 8.50
N SER A 492 15.02 -3.64 8.10
CA SER A 492 15.47 -4.58 7.07
C SER A 492 16.76 -5.32 7.37
N THR A 493 17.72 -4.68 8.04
CA THR A 493 19.00 -5.32 8.31
C THR A 493 18.82 -6.35 9.42
N PRO A 494 19.63 -7.42 9.47
CA PRO A 494 19.58 -8.39 10.56
C PRO A 494 19.68 -7.74 11.93
N ASP A 495 20.53 -6.72 12.08
CA ASP A 495 20.71 -5.96 13.31
C ASP A 495 19.46 -5.13 13.66
N ASP A 496 18.82 -4.49 12.69
CA ASP A 496 17.57 -3.76 12.91
C ASP A 496 16.42 -4.71 13.32
N ILE A 497 16.34 -5.89 12.70
CA ILE A 497 15.35 -6.91 13.01
C ILE A 497 15.56 -7.42 14.44
N ALA A 498 16.80 -7.78 14.80
CA ALA A 498 17.16 -8.17 16.16
C ALA A 498 16.94 -7.02 17.16
N GLY A 499 17.21 -5.78 16.76
CA GLY A 499 16.96 -4.57 17.52
C GLY A 499 15.49 -4.37 17.84
N LEU A 500 14.62 -4.48 16.84
CA LEU A 500 13.17 -4.36 17.04
C LEU A 500 12.66 -5.46 17.98
N VAL A 501 13.05 -6.72 17.76
CA VAL A 501 12.65 -7.84 18.62
C VAL A 501 13.12 -7.66 20.06
N ARG A 502 14.35 -7.20 20.27
CA ARG A 502 14.87 -6.90 21.62
C ARG A 502 14.00 -5.86 22.32
N ARG A 503 13.69 -4.76 21.63
CA ARG A 503 12.83 -3.70 22.16
C ARG A 503 11.45 -4.24 22.50
N LEU A 504 10.81 -5.01 21.61
CA LEU A 504 9.48 -5.59 21.87
C LEU A 504 9.46 -6.42 23.16
N ASN A 505 10.53 -7.16 23.44
CA ASN A 505 10.65 -7.99 24.65
C ASN A 505 10.75 -7.17 25.96
N GLU A 506 11.05 -5.87 25.90
CA GLU A 506 11.15 -4.98 27.06
C GLU A 506 9.78 -4.40 27.47
N TYR A 507 8.77 -4.43 26.60
CA TYR A 507 7.45 -3.84 26.89
C TYR A 507 6.52 -4.82 27.61
N ASP A 508 5.58 -4.26 28.40
CA ASP A 508 4.54 -5.02 29.11
C ASP A 508 3.68 -5.79 28.10
N TYR A 509 3.23 -5.08 27.06
CA TYR A 509 2.50 -5.63 25.92
C TYR A 509 2.63 -4.75 24.68
N VAL A 510 2.23 -5.29 23.53
CA VAL A 510 2.36 -4.65 22.21
C VAL A 510 1.00 -4.48 21.53
N ILE A 511 0.65 -3.27 21.13
CA ILE A 511 -0.49 -3.01 20.25
C ILE A 511 0.02 -2.85 18.82
N THR A 512 -0.53 -3.62 17.89
CA THR A 512 0.00 -3.64 16.52
C THR A 512 -1.08 -3.73 15.47
N SER A 513 -0.87 -3.05 14.34
CA SER A 513 -1.65 -3.28 13.12
C SER A 513 -0.89 -4.09 12.06
N ALA A 514 0.30 -4.58 12.41
CA ALA A 514 1.18 -5.35 11.54
C ALA A 514 1.19 -6.83 11.95
N MET A 515 0.64 -7.69 11.09
CA MET A 515 0.49 -9.13 11.34
C MET A 515 1.78 -9.82 11.79
N HIS A 516 2.92 -9.56 11.14
CA HIS A 516 4.16 -10.24 11.51
C HIS A 516 4.76 -9.73 12.83
N VAL A 517 4.42 -8.51 13.26
CA VAL A 517 4.77 -8.06 14.62
C VAL A 517 3.96 -8.85 15.65
N LEU A 518 2.67 -9.09 15.38
CA LEU A 518 1.85 -9.96 16.22
C LEU A 518 2.41 -11.40 16.25
N ILE A 519 2.76 -11.97 15.09
CA ILE A 519 3.37 -13.31 15.00
C ILE A 519 4.68 -13.36 15.81
N ALA A 520 5.51 -12.33 15.74
CA ALA A 520 6.71 -12.25 16.56
C ALA A 520 6.36 -12.19 18.06
N CYS A 521 5.35 -11.42 18.46
CA CYS A 521 4.90 -11.39 19.85
C CYS A 521 4.47 -12.79 20.32
N HIS A 522 3.66 -13.51 19.54
CA HIS A 522 3.26 -14.89 19.85
C HIS A 522 4.45 -15.87 19.93
N SER A 523 5.47 -15.66 19.08
CA SER A 523 6.70 -16.45 19.06
C SER A 523 7.54 -16.30 20.35
N TYR A 524 7.52 -15.10 20.96
CA TYR A 524 8.23 -14.80 22.20
C TYR A 524 7.37 -14.88 23.47
N GLY A 525 6.05 -15.12 23.34
CA GLY A 525 5.12 -15.03 24.47
C GLY A 525 4.98 -13.61 25.02
N ILE A 526 5.01 -12.60 24.13
CA ILE A 526 4.75 -11.20 24.48
C ILE A 526 3.23 -10.98 24.32
N PRO A 527 2.52 -10.51 25.36
CA PRO A 527 1.11 -10.19 25.22
C PRO A 527 0.91 -9.13 24.14
N ALA A 528 -0.04 -9.34 23.23
CA ALA A 528 -0.25 -8.42 22.11
C ALA A 528 -1.72 -8.26 21.71
N GLY A 529 -2.06 -7.04 21.24
CA GLY A 529 -3.36 -6.71 20.69
C GLY A 529 -3.27 -6.36 19.21
N LEU A 530 -4.12 -6.98 18.39
CA LEU A 530 -4.21 -6.69 16.96
C LEU A 530 -5.29 -5.63 16.70
N VAL A 531 -4.90 -4.52 16.09
CA VAL A 531 -5.81 -3.39 15.81
C VAL A 531 -5.83 -2.99 14.34
N THR A 532 -6.91 -2.34 13.94
CA THR A 532 -7.01 -1.52 12.73
C THR A 532 -7.65 -0.19 13.09
N PHE A 533 -7.56 0.81 12.22
CA PHE A 533 -8.10 2.13 12.49
C PHE A 533 -9.44 2.35 11.78
N ALA A 534 -10.37 3.03 12.46
CA ALA A 534 -11.69 3.34 11.92
C ALA A 534 -11.59 4.09 10.59
N GLY A 535 -12.27 3.57 9.55
CA GLY A 535 -12.21 4.12 8.19
C GLY A 535 -10.98 3.72 7.37
N LEU A 536 -10.10 2.88 7.92
CA LEU A 536 -8.88 2.37 7.28
C LEU A 536 -8.79 0.84 7.35
N GLU A 537 -9.90 0.15 7.61
CA GLU A 537 -9.97 -1.31 7.72
C GLU A 537 -9.46 -2.01 6.45
N ALA A 538 -9.69 -1.40 5.27
CA ALA A 538 -9.22 -1.90 3.98
C ALA A 538 -7.79 -1.42 3.61
N ALA A 539 -7.15 -0.57 4.40
CA ALA A 539 -5.84 0.00 4.08
C ALA A 539 -4.70 -1.04 4.18
N VAL A 540 -4.93 -2.15 4.89
CA VAL A 540 -4.04 -3.31 4.89
C VAL A 540 -4.54 -4.32 3.87
N HIS A 541 -3.73 -4.65 2.86
CA HIS A 541 -4.16 -5.51 1.75
C HIS A 541 -4.68 -6.89 2.21
N GLY A 542 -5.86 -7.25 1.72
CA GLY A 542 -6.51 -8.55 1.90
C GLY A 542 -7.94 -8.44 2.46
N SER A 543 -8.67 -9.56 2.49
CA SER A 543 -10.05 -9.62 2.99
C SER A 543 -10.14 -9.84 4.51
N GLY A 544 -9.08 -9.55 5.27
CA GLY A 544 -8.95 -9.94 6.69
C GLY A 544 -8.66 -11.43 6.93
N MET A 545 -8.92 -12.31 5.95
CA MET A 545 -8.77 -13.77 6.05
C MET A 545 -7.40 -14.22 6.59
N LYS A 546 -6.32 -13.51 6.25
CA LYS A 546 -4.95 -13.88 6.66
C LYS A 546 -4.78 -14.05 8.17
N TYR A 547 -5.51 -13.31 8.99
CA TYR A 547 -5.40 -13.38 10.45
C TYR A 547 -6.03 -14.67 10.98
N THR A 548 -7.26 -14.97 10.58
CA THR A 548 -7.94 -16.23 10.88
C THR A 548 -7.19 -17.43 10.30
N ASP A 549 -6.62 -17.30 9.10
CA ASP A 549 -5.83 -18.35 8.45
C ASP A 549 -4.57 -18.69 9.27
N TYR A 550 -3.83 -17.67 9.72
CA TYR A 550 -2.70 -17.85 10.62
C TYR A 550 -3.12 -18.49 11.95
N ALA A 551 -4.13 -17.94 12.63
CA ALA A 551 -4.57 -18.42 13.93
C ALA A 551 -4.89 -19.92 13.90
N ARG A 552 -5.67 -20.36 12.90
CA ARG A 552 -5.99 -21.77 12.70
C ARG A 552 -4.77 -22.60 12.30
N GLY A 553 -3.88 -22.05 11.48
CA GLY A 553 -2.67 -22.72 11.03
C GLY A 553 -1.69 -23.06 12.16
N VAL A 554 -1.70 -22.28 13.24
CA VAL A 554 -0.86 -22.52 14.43
C VAL A 554 -1.66 -23.05 15.64
N GLY A 555 -2.94 -23.38 15.44
CA GLY A 555 -3.79 -23.98 16.46
C GLY A 555 -4.17 -23.04 17.61
N ILE A 556 -4.35 -21.75 17.33
CA ILE A 556 -5.04 -20.79 18.20
C ILE A 556 -6.55 -20.98 18.01
N ALA A 557 -7.26 -21.23 19.11
CA ALA A 557 -8.69 -21.55 19.09
C ALA A 557 -9.55 -20.32 18.76
N ASP A 558 -9.16 -19.16 19.30
CA ASP A 558 -9.92 -17.92 19.14
C ASP A 558 -9.75 -17.34 17.75
N GLU A 559 -10.81 -16.69 17.26
CA GLU A 559 -10.75 -15.98 16.01
C GLU A 559 -9.94 -14.68 16.18
N LEU A 560 -8.85 -14.60 15.42
CA LEU A 560 -8.01 -13.41 15.42
C LEU A 560 -8.52 -12.42 14.38
N THR A 561 -9.24 -11.39 14.81
CA THR A 561 -9.63 -10.25 13.97
C THR A 561 -9.05 -8.95 14.53
N PRO A 562 -8.60 -8.01 13.66
CA PRO A 562 -8.17 -6.69 14.14
C PRO A 562 -9.32 -5.93 14.77
N GLN A 563 -9.14 -5.46 16.01
CA GLN A 563 -10.11 -4.60 16.67
C GLN A 563 -10.04 -3.19 16.08
N VAL A 564 -11.19 -2.61 15.75
CA VAL A 564 -11.27 -1.26 15.16
C VAL A 564 -11.14 -0.23 16.28
N VAL A 565 -10.14 0.65 16.19
CA VAL A 565 -9.89 1.73 17.15
C VAL A 565 -9.88 3.10 16.47
N GLY A 566 -10.17 4.15 17.23
CA GLY A 566 -10.01 5.53 16.77
C GLY A 566 -8.53 5.96 16.69
N PHE A 567 -8.29 7.20 16.26
CA PHE A 567 -6.93 7.76 16.19
C PHE A 567 -6.42 8.30 17.53
N ASN A 568 -7.33 8.56 18.48
CA ASN A 568 -6.97 8.96 19.83
C ASN A 568 -7.03 7.77 20.78
N LEU A 569 -5.85 7.27 21.17
CA LEU A 569 -5.72 6.12 22.06
C LEU A 569 -5.71 6.51 23.55
N LYS A 570 -5.75 7.81 23.90
CA LYS A 570 -5.76 8.27 25.30
C LYS A 570 -7.00 7.83 26.09
N ASN A 571 -8.13 7.66 25.40
CA ASN A 571 -9.41 7.35 26.03
C ASN A 571 -9.77 5.86 25.92
N LEU A 572 -8.84 5.02 25.45
CA LEU A 572 -9.06 3.60 25.24
C LEU A 572 -8.24 2.80 26.24
N SER A 573 -8.86 1.82 26.89
CA SER A 573 -8.12 0.82 27.65
C SER A 573 -7.39 -0.09 26.67
N LEU A 574 -6.08 0.14 26.47
CA LEU A 574 -5.30 -0.67 25.54
C LEU A 574 -5.13 -2.11 26.02
N GLU A 575 -5.10 -2.32 27.35
CA GLU A 575 -4.97 -3.64 27.95
C GLU A 575 -6.14 -4.56 27.59
N SER A 576 -7.36 -4.04 27.43
CA SER A 576 -8.52 -4.85 27.04
C SER A 576 -8.47 -5.36 25.59
N LEU A 577 -7.52 -4.88 24.79
CA LEU A 577 -7.32 -5.31 23.41
C LEU A 577 -6.32 -6.48 23.30
N VAL A 578 -5.63 -6.80 24.40
CA VAL A 578 -4.48 -7.69 24.44
C VAL A 578 -4.93 -9.13 24.71
N SER A 579 -4.31 -10.07 24.01
CA SER A 579 -4.34 -11.48 24.35
C SER A 579 -2.94 -11.99 24.67
N ASP A 580 -2.87 -12.94 25.61
CA ASP A 580 -1.65 -13.68 25.91
C ASP A 580 -1.67 -14.99 25.13
N VAL A 581 -0.85 -15.06 24.08
CA VAL A 581 -0.78 -16.19 23.16
C VAL A 581 0.66 -16.64 23.06
N THR A 582 0.89 -17.93 23.32
CA THR A 582 2.18 -18.59 23.13
C THR A 582 2.02 -19.76 22.17
N ILE A 583 2.93 -19.87 21.20
CA ILE A 583 2.93 -20.98 20.25
C ILE A 583 3.49 -22.23 20.91
N ARG A 584 2.78 -23.36 20.78
CA ARG A 584 3.21 -24.63 21.36
C ARG A 584 4.50 -25.14 20.69
N PRO A 585 5.43 -25.76 21.45
CA PRO A 585 6.68 -26.28 20.90
C PRO A 585 6.51 -27.21 19.71
N GLU A 586 5.48 -28.07 19.71
CA GLU A 586 5.24 -29.05 18.64
C GLU A 586 4.84 -28.37 17.32
N VAL A 587 4.16 -27.21 17.40
CA VAL A 587 3.84 -26.40 16.22
C VAL A 587 5.11 -25.74 15.68
N LEU A 588 6.00 -25.28 16.57
CA LEU A 588 7.28 -24.71 16.15
C LEU A 588 8.17 -25.79 15.48
N ASP A 589 8.18 -27.01 16.02
CA ASP A 589 8.91 -28.15 15.44
C ASP A 589 8.37 -28.50 14.05
N ASP A 590 7.05 -28.64 13.90
CA ASP A 590 6.43 -28.95 12.61
C ASP A 590 6.70 -27.89 11.54
N VAL A 591 6.66 -26.60 11.93
CA VAL A 591 6.96 -25.48 11.03
C VAL A 591 8.44 -25.45 10.66
N GLU A 592 9.35 -25.72 11.60
CA GLU A 592 10.78 -25.80 11.32
C GLU A 592 11.11 -26.96 10.37
N ASP A 593 10.52 -28.13 10.60
CA ASP A 593 10.65 -29.30 9.73
C ASP A 593 10.12 -29.03 8.33
N ALA A 594 8.99 -28.31 8.20
CA ALA A 594 8.47 -27.91 6.90
C ALA A 594 9.44 -26.99 6.14
N VAL A 595 10.14 -26.09 6.83
CA VAL A 595 11.16 -25.22 6.21
C VAL A 595 12.40 -26.03 5.79
N ARG A 596 12.87 -26.96 6.64
CA ARG A 596 13.98 -27.87 6.30
C ARG A 596 13.64 -28.74 5.08
N GLU A 597 12.44 -29.31 5.06
CA GLU A 597 11.95 -30.11 3.94
C GLU A 597 11.85 -29.29 2.65
N ALA A 598 11.33 -28.05 2.72
CA ALA A 598 11.27 -27.17 1.57
C ALA A 598 12.67 -26.83 1.02
N HIS A 599 13.65 -26.60 1.90
CA HIS A 599 15.03 -26.39 1.49
C HIS A 599 15.65 -27.64 0.86
N SER A 600 15.44 -28.83 1.43
CA SER A 600 15.89 -30.10 0.84
C SER A 600 15.32 -30.30 -0.57
N ARG A 601 14.01 -30.11 -0.74
CA ARG A 601 13.35 -30.21 -2.06
C ARG A 601 13.87 -29.17 -3.06
N TYR A 602 14.30 -27.99 -2.59
CA TYR A 602 14.96 -27.00 -3.43
C TYR A 602 16.32 -27.51 -3.92
N VAL A 603 17.15 -28.06 -3.03
CA VAL A 603 18.46 -28.63 -3.37
C VAL A 603 18.31 -29.75 -4.40
N ASP A 604 17.43 -30.73 -4.16
CA ASP A 604 17.17 -31.84 -5.09
C ASP A 604 16.75 -31.34 -6.49
N MET A 605 15.95 -30.27 -6.54
CA MET A 605 15.47 -29.69 -7.80
C MET A 605 16.55 -28.92 -8.55
N VAL A 606 17.53 -28.34 -7.84
CA VAL A 606 18.70 -27.71 -8.44
C VAL A 606 19.65 -28.76 -8.99
N GLU A 607 19.99 -29.78 -8.19
CA GLU A 607 20.93 -30.85 -8.56
C GLU A 607 20.44 -31.66 -9.78
N SER A 608 19.16 -32.06 -9.76
CA SER A 608 18.54 -32.77 -10.88
C SER A 608 18.52 -31.99 -12.20
N ARG A 609 18.62 -30.66 -12.15
CA ARG A 609 18.70 -29.80 -13.35
C ARG A 609 20.12 -29.55 -13.82
N THR A 610 21.09 -29.60 -12.92
CA THR A 610 22.51 -29.41 -13.25
C THR A 610 23.18 -30.69 -13.76
N GLY A 611 22.51 -31.85 -13.66
CA GLY A 611 23.01 -33.13 -14.17
C GLY A 611 24.18 -33.69 -13.35
N VAL A 612 24.24 -33.31 -12.07
CA VAL A 612 25.14 -33.88 -11.06
C VAL A 612 24.47 -35.09 -10.43
#